data_AF-B5ESZ2-F1
#
_entry.id   AF-B5ESZ2-F1
#
_cell.length_a   1.000
_cell.length_b   1.000
_cell.length_c   1.000
_cell.angle_alpha   90.00
_cell.angle_beta   90.00
_cell.angle_gamma   90.00
#
_symmetry.space_group_name_H-M   'P 1'
#
loop_
_entity.id
_entity.type
_entity.pdbx_description
1 polymer ?
#
loop_
_entity_poly.entity_id
_entity_poly.type
_entity_poly.pdbx_seq_one_letter_code
_entity_poly.pdbx_strand_id
1 'polypeptide(L)' 'MKLISSFFIAINQNYQLLTFTIILFAGGVISIVLLIHKVINKENTTITVPYGVPICIGCLFGVAASL' A
#
# COMPACT_ATOMS: atom_id res chain seq x y z
N MET A 1 1.69 12.21 0.17
CA MET A 1 0.38 12.15 -0.52
C MET A 1 0.40 12.47 -2.03
N LYS A 2 1.56 12.66 -2.68
CA LYS A 2 1.60 12.94 -4.14
C LYS A 2 1.32 11.69 -5.01
N LEU A 3 1.77 10.50 -4.60
CA LEU A 3 1.58 9.27 -5.37
C LEU A 3 0.10 8.90 -5.53
N ILE A 4 -0.63 8.81 -4.42
CA ILE A 4 -2.03 8.37 -4.45
C ILE A 4 -2.93 9.31 -5.26
N SER A 5 -2.64 10.62 -5.21
CA SER A 5 -3.31 11.65 -6.01
C SER A 5 -3.06 11.48 -7.52
N SER A 6 -1.87 11.00 -7.91
CA SER A 6 -1.55 10.78 -9.34
C SER A 6 -2.28 9.55 -9.89
N PHE A 7 -2.47 8.51 -9.07
CA PHE A 7 -3.20 7.29 -9.47
C PHE A 7 -4.72 7.41 -9.34
N PHE A 8 -5.21 8.37 -8.54
CA PHE A 8 -6.64 8.61 -8.37
C PHE A 8 -7.36 8.98 -9.67
N ILE A 9 -6.65 9.60 -10.62
CA ILE A 9 -7.22 10.02 -11.90
C ILE A 9 -7.47 8.83 -12.85
N ALA A 10 -6.76 7.71 -12.64
CA ALA A 10 -6.77 6.56 -13.53
C ALA A 10 -7.71 5.43 -13.06
N ILE A 11 -8.25 5.53 -11.84
CA ILE A 11 -9.09 4.50 -11.24
C ILE A 11 -10.55 4.98 -11.28
N ASN A 12 -11.44 4.18 -11.87
CA ASN A 12 -12.88 4.46 -11.87
C ASN A 12 -13.43 4.44 -10.43
N GLN A 13 -14.27 5.42 -10.08
CA GLN A 13 -14.79 5.66 -8.74
C GLN A 13 -15.45 4.43 -8.10
N ASN A 14 -16.02 3.53 -8.90
CA ASN A 14 -16.61 2.28 -8.42
C ASN A 14 -15.59 1.30 -7.82
N TYR A 15 -14.35 1.31 -8.30
CA TYR A 15 -13.27 0.39 -7.87
C TYR A 15 -12.29 1.03 -6.88
N GLN A 16 -12.53 2.29 -6.55
CA GLN A 16 -11.68 3.07 -5.66
C GLN A 16 -11.66 2.47 -4.25
N LEU A 17 -12.81 2.00 -3.75
CA LEU A 17 -12.93 1.39 -2.44
C LEU A 17 -12.17 0.05 -2.38
N LEU A 18 -12.32 -0.79 -3.41
CA LEU A 18 -11.59 -2.05 -3.54
C LEU A 18 -10.07 -1.84 -3.58
N THR A 19 -9.63 -0.80 -4.29
CA THR A 19 -8.22 -0.40 -4.36
C THR A 19 -7.69 0.00 -2.98
N PHE A 20 -8.40 0.84 -2.23
CA PHE A 20 -8.00 1.22 -0.88
C PHE A 20 -7.95 0.02 0.07
N THR A 21 -8.89 -0.93 -0.05
CA THR A 21 -8.89 -2.15 0.76
C THR A 21 -7.64 -3.00 0.49
N ILE A 22 -7.24 -3.16 -0.78
CA ILE A 22 -6.01 -3.89 -1.15
C ILE A 22 -4.77 -3.19 -0.61
N ILE A 23 -4.68 -1.87 -0.76
CA ILE A 23 -3.54 -1.07 -0.26
C ILE A 23 -3.43 -1.21 1.27
N LEU A 24 -4.57 -1.10 1.98
CA LEU A 24 -4.62 -1.21 3.43
C LEU A 24 -4.25 -2.62 3.90
N PHE A 25 -4.75 -3.65 3.22
CA PHE A 25 -4.49 -5.04 3.59
C PHE A 25 -3.03 -5.41 3.33
N ALA A 26 -2.52 -5.15 2.12
CA ALA A 26 -1.14 -5.42 1.76
C ALA A 26 -0.15 -4.60 2.60
N GLY A 27 -0.42 -3.31 2.80
CA GLY A 27 0.41 -2.45 3.66
C GLY A 27 0.33 -2.82 5.14
N GLY A 28 -0.82 -3.27 5.61
CA GLY A 28 -0.98 -3.81 6.96
C GLY A 28 -0.13 -5.07 7.18
N VAL A 29 -0.21 -6.03 6.26
CA VAL A 29 0.60 -7.26 6.33
C VAL A 29 2.09 -6.96 6.33
N ILE A 30 2.56 -6.10 5.42
CA ILE A 30 3.98 -5.70 5.35
C ILE A 30 4.42 -4.98 6.64
N SER A 31 3.56 -4.12 7.20
CA SER A 31 3.83 -3.45 8.48
C SER A 31 3.97 -4.43 9.64
N ILE A 32 3.10 -5.44 9.71
CA ILE A 32 3.13 -6.47 10.76
C ILE A 32 4.41 -7.29 10.65
N VAL A 33 4.79 -7.71 9.44
CA VAL A 33 6.03 -8.46 9.21
C VAL A 33 7.26 -7.64 9.61
N LEU A 34 7.31 -6.36 9.22
CA LEU A 34 8.41 -5.45 9.61
C LEU A 34 8.44 -5.21 11.13
N LEU A 35 7.28 -5.11 11.78
CA LEU A 35 7.19 -4.96 13.23
C LEU A 35 7.71 -6.22 13.95
N ILE A 36 7.31 -7.41 13.51
CA ILE A 36 7.80 -8.68 14.05
C ILE A 36 9.32 -8.79 13.85
N HIS A 37 9.81 -8.51 12.65
CA HIS A 37 11.25 -8.54 12.34
C HIS A 37 12.03 -7.55 13.21
N LYS A 38 11.50 -6.35 13.44
CA LYS A 38 12.09 -5.34 14.32
C LYS A 38 12.14 -5.79 15.78
N VAL A 39 11.07 -6.43 16.27
CA VAL A 39 11.00 -6.95 17.65
C VAL A 39 12.00 -8.09 17.84
N ILE A 40 12.15 -8.98 16.85
CA ILE A 40 13.06 -10.13 16.90
C ILE A 40 14.53 -9.69 16.79
N ASN A 41 14.88 -8.86 15.80
CA ASN A 41 16.27 -8.49 15.54
C ASN A 41 16.78 -7.31 16.38
N LYS A 42 15.92 -6.69 17.21
CA LYS A 42 16.28 -5.51 18.04
C LYS A 42 16.98 -4.41 17.23
N GLU A 43 16.69 -4.37 15.94
CA GLU A 43 17.41 -3.52 14.99
C GLU A 43 16.77 -2.13 14.98
N ASN A 44 17.58 -1.10 15.16
CA ASN A 44 17.14 0.29 15.12
C ASN A 44 17.09 0.78 13.67
N THR A 45 16.47 0.00 12.79
CA THR A 45 16.42 0.32 11.37
C THR A 45 15.48 1.49 11.09
N THR A 46 15.94 2.34 10.19
CA THR A 46 15.41 3.66 9.85
C THR A 46 13.92 3.64 9.55
N ILE A 47 13.24 4.68 10.04
CA ILE A 47 11.78 4.94 9.95
C ILE A 47 11.35 4.93 8.48
N THR A 48 11.02 3.75 7.95
CA THR A 48 10.55 3.59 6.58
C THR A 48 9.06 3.28 6.65
N VAL A 49 8.26 4.11 5.98
CA VAL A 49 6.82 3.91 5.90
C VAL A 49 6.54 2.72 4.96
N PRO A 50 5.99 1.60 5.47
CA PRO A 50 5.84 0.34 4.73
C PRO A 50 4.75 0.38 3.65
N TYR A 51 4.23 1.57 3.34
CA TYR A 51 3.08 1.76 2.49
C TYR A 51 3.44 2.06 1.03
N GLY A 52 4.71 2.36 0.71
CA GLY A 52 5.12 2.73 -0.66
C GLY A 52 4.82 1.65 -1.70
N VAL A 53 5.34 0.44 -1.50
CA VAL A 53 5.11 -0.73 -2.36
C VAL A 53 3.63 -1.13 -2.46
N PRO A 54 2.88 -1.30 -1.36
CA PRO A 54 1.47 -1.70 -1.43
C PRO A 54 0.58 -0.63 -2.05
N ILE A 55 0.91 0.67 -1.94
CA ILE A 55 0.21 1.74 -2.68
C ILE A 55 0.38 1.53 -4.19
N CYS A 56 1.60 1.30 -4.67
CA CYS A 56 1.85 1.09 -6.11
C CYS A 56 1.11 -0.14 -6.64
N ILE A 57 1.17 -1.26 -5.92
CA ILE A 57 0.51 -2.51 -6.34
C ILE A 57 -1.00 -2.36 -6.32
N GLY A 58 -1.56 -1.78 -5.26
CA GLY A 58 -3.01 -1.59 -5.16
C GLY A 58 -3.53 -0.64 -6.24
N CYS A 59 -2.81 0.45 -6.55
CA CYS A 59 -3.17 1.32 -7.66
C CYS A 59 -3.09 0.63 -9.03
N LEU A 60 -2.06 -0.21 -9.27
CA LEU A 60 -1.95 -0.99 -10.52
C LEU A 60 -3.16 -1.93 -10.70
N PHE A 61 -3.54 -2.63 -9.63
CA PHE A 61 -4.73 -3.49 -9.62
C PHE A 61 -6.03 -2.69 -9.77
N GLY A 62 -6.13 -1.51 -9.16
CA GLY A 62 -7.27 -0.62 -9.31
C GLY A 62 -7.48 -0.15 -10.75
N VAL A 63 -6.39 0.18 -11.45
CA VAL A 63 -6.43 0.54 -12.88
C VAL A 63 -6.77 -0.69 -13.74
N ALA A 64 -6.16 -1.84 -13.48
CA ALA A 64 -6.44 -3.07 -14.22
C ALA A 64 -7.88 -3.57 -14.06
N ALA A 65 -8.48 -3.41 -12.87
CA ALA A 65 -9.88 -3.73 -12.60
C ALA A 65 -10.85 -2.70 -13.19
N SER A 66 -10.35 -1.51 -13.55
CA SER A 66 -11.12 -0.43 -14.16
C SER A 66 -11.07 -0.44 -15.69
N LEU A 67 -10.25 -1.32 -16.29
CA LEU A 67 -10.12 -1.54 -17.72
C LEU A 67 -11.07 -2.66 -18.18
#